data_AF-A0A0L7LE00-F1
#
_entry.id   AF-A0A0L7LE00-F1
#
_cell.length_a   1.000
_cell.length_b   1.000
_cell.length_c   1.000
_cell.angle_alpha   90.00
_cell.angle_beta   90.00
_cell.angle_gamma   90.00
#
_symmetry.space_group_name_H-M   'P 1'
#
loop_
_entity.id
_entity.type
_entity.pdbx_description
1 polymer ?
#
loop_
_entity_poly.entity_id
_entity_poly.type
_entity_poly.pdbx_seq_one_letter_code
_entity_poly.pdbx_strand_id
1 'polypeptide(L)'
;KDKEFHCSAVVTLCNVENVFTAGGKLNRCGTRVSAKWSVRSLDKGKSTKYSSSYILGDSLEVVAQSDFGTDVSNELLSAVSPRETYKALIREEKNGKETKKQYLEVWSKSTLQHCIDLTALDIHGDVYADYETAIVYVAERKQPKLEPYIKRKAEDKAKNDGSGEPVPRKGEEFLYRQDWGEQLVGKFSSVIVVCRLPDETLSVLDHLPAGDCPGQKLSGEGLAVRSPRFSPRGDLVWLQRAAGGPHHACHQLVARRHDSVSTHHTVTPARASDNRDRRSAEQDAYTQRHVHGRVLPGVAGALLHRGRAARLLHAADSGTILEITKSKNGSTSVLDVQSDVILASYSNLSTPGQLFVARLPPKDTAEESVTWIQVSDAVEAPPSVTSAVATHTELGRDSTDDVSEYLVTVARREEAVKRASPSFSALYFLPDPQPSKAVPLIVWPHGGPHSSFVDAYSLEAAFFKMLGFACVQVNYRGSTGAGQSTIDYLPGRCGDADVTDCLKATKTAMESLPIDPKNVFLFGGSHGGFLVTHLSGQYPDLYNAVVSRNPVIDVATMYNCTDINDW
;
A
#
# COMPACT_ATOMS: atom_id res chain seq x y z
N LYS A 1 28.56 23.52 -16.55
CA LYS A 1 28.53 22.72 -15.30
C LYS A 1 27.10 22.45 -14.81
N ASP A 2 26.38 23.38 -14.16
CA ASP A 2 25.04 23.06 -13.62
C ASP A 2 23.97 22.74 -14.67
N LYS A 3 23.94 23.47 -15.79
CA LYS A 3 23.03 23.17 -16.91
C LYS A 3 23.34 21.83 -17.59
N GLU A 4 24.62 21.50 -17.75
CA GLU A 4 25.05 20.22 -18.34
C GLU A 4 24.74 19.04 -17.42
N PHE A 5 24.95 19.20 -16.11
CA PHE A 5 24.59 18.19 -15.12
C PHE A 5 23.08 17.96 -15.09
N HIS A 6 22.28 19.03 -15.13
CA HIS A 6 20.83 18.91 -15.18
C HIS A 6 20.35 18.20 -16.45
N CYS A 7 20.91 18.54 -17.62
CA CYS A 7 20.63 17.82 -18.86
C CYS A 7 21.02 16.34 -18.77
N SER A 8 22.19 16.02 -18.21
CA SER A 8 22.65 14.64 -18.04
C SER A 8 21.72 13.84 -17.12
N ALA A 9 21.34 14.41 -15.97
CA ALA A 9 20.45 13.75 -15.02
C ALA A 9 19.05 13.51 -15.59
N VAL A 10 18.50 14.49 -16.34
CA VAL A 10 17.21 14.34 -17.03
C VAL A 10 17.28 13.26 -18.10
N VAL A 11 18.35 13.21 -18.90
CA VAL A 11 18.56 12.15 -19.89
C VAL A 11 18.65 10.79 -19.21
N THR A 12 19.39 10.67 -18.11
CA THR A 12 19.44 9.43 -17.32
C THR A 12 18.05 9.03 -16.81
N LEU A 13 17.27 9.97 -16.24
CA LEU A 13 15.90 9.72 -15.76
C LEU A 13 14.96 9.25 -16.88
N CYS A 14 15.06 9.83 -18.08
CA CYS A 14 14.26 9.41 -19.24
C CYS A 14 14.56 7.97 -19.69
N ASN A 15 15.74 7.45 -19.35
CA ASN A 15 16.15 6.08 -19.66
C ASN A 15 15.86 5.09 -18.51
N VAL A 16 15.34 5.56 -17.36
CA VAL A 16 14.86 4.67 -16.30
C VAL A 16 13.47 4.22 -16.67
N GLU A 17 13.26 2.90 -16.68
CA GLU A 17 11.94 2.33 -16.91
C GLU A 17 10.95 2.84 -15.84
N ASN A 18 9.86 3.47 -16.28
CA ASN A 18 8.92 4.15 -15.38
C ASN A 18 7.48 3.67 -15.55
N VAL A 19 7.31 2.46 -16.08
CA VAL A 19 6.04 1.75 -16.15
C VAL A 19 5.88 0.90 -14.89
N PHE A 20 4.72 1.05 -14.25
CA PHE A 20 4.36 0.31 -13.04
C PHE A 20 3.01 -0.39 -13.20
N THR A 21 2.88 -1.56 -12.59
CA THR A 21 1.58 -2.22 -12.43
C THR A 21 0.72 -1.38 -11.46
N ALA A 22 -0.39 -0.84 -11.95
CA ALA A 22 -1.37 -0.10 -11.16
C ALA A 22 -2.49 -1.00 -10.62
N GLY A 23 -2.55 -2.25 -11.08
CA GLY A 23 -3.49 -3.28 -10.63
C GLY A 23 -3.74 -4.30 -11.72
N GLY A 24 -4.53 -5.32 -11.39
CA GLY A 24 -4.96 -6.33 -12.34
C GLY A 24 -6.18 -7.04 -11.81
N LYS A 25 -7.08 -7.48 -12.69
CA LYS A 25 -8.24 -8.29 -12.35
C LYS A 25 -8.31 -9.51 -13.24
N LEU A 26 -8.69 -10.64 -12.67
CA LEU A 26 -9.09 -11.84 -13.40
C LEU A 26 -10.59 -11.77 -13.66
N ASN A 27 -11.02 -12.33 -14.79
CA ASN A 27 -12.43 -12.63 -14.97
C ASN A 27 -12.85 -13.84 -14.11
N ARG A 28 -14.16 -14.10 -14.01
CA ARG A 28 -14.70 -15.12 -13.10
C ARG A 28 -14.14 -16.52 -13.36
N CYS A 29 -13.87 -16.85 -14.61
CA CYS A 29 -13.33 -18.15 -15.02
C CYS A 29 -11.79 -18.23 -14.94
N GLY A 30 -11.09 -17.14 -14.62
CA GLY A 30 -9.63 -17.10 -14.58
C GLY A 30 -8.96 -17.19 -15.97
N THR A 31 -9.71 -16.96 -17.06
CA THR A 31 -9.25 -17.09 -18.45
C THR A 31 -8.90 -15.74 -19.10
N ARG A 32 -9.16 -14.62 -18.42
CA ARG A 32 -8.81 -13.28 -18.91
C ARG A 32 -8.23 -12.43 -17.80
N VAL A 33 -7.12 -11.77 -18.09
CA VAL A 33 -6.50 -10.76 -17.24
C VAL A 33 -6.78 -9.38 -17.82
N SER A 34 -7.35 -8.48 -17.01
CA SER A 34 -7.42 -7.04 -17.29
C SER A 34 -6.39 -6.34 -16.42
N ALA A 35 -5.26 -5.96 -17.01
CA ALA A 35 -4.19 -5.24 -16.33
C ALA A 35 -4.41 -3.73 -16.40
N LYS A 36 -4.01 -3.02 -15.34
CA LYS A 36 -3.88 -1.57 -15.32
C LYS A 36 -2.43 -1.22 -15.07
N TRP A 37 -1.92 -0.30 -15.86
CA TRP A 37 -0.54 0.18 -15.82
C TRP A 37 -0.54 1.68 -15.60
N SER A 38 0.54 2.20 -15.03
CA SER A 38 0.77 3.63 -14.91
C SER A 38 2.17 3.98 -15.39
N VAL A 39 2.27 5.04 -16.18
CA VAL A 39 3.51 5.58 -16.70
C VAL A 39 3.59 7.06 -16.34
N ARG A 40 4.73 7.51 -15.84
CA ARG A 40 4.95 8.92 -15.51
C ARG A 40 5.49 9.65 -16.74
N SER A 41 4.73 10.59 -17.29
CA SER A 41 5.25 11.50 -18.31
C SER A 41 5.96 12.66 -17.62
N LEU A 42 7.28 12.73 -17.75
CA LEU A 42 8.09 13.81 -17.19
C LEU A 42 7.72 15.15 -17.83
N ASP A 43 7.61 15.20 -19.16
CA ASP A 43 7.24 16.42 -19.90
C ASP A 43 5.84 16.94 -19.56
N LYS A 44 4.86 16.04 -19.39
CA LYS A 44 3.49 16.42 -19.02
C LYS A 44 3.32 16.66 -17.51
N GLY A 45 4.34 16.36 -16.69
CA GLY A 45 4.26 16.46 -15.23
C GLY A 45 3.14 15.62 -14.59
N LYS A 46 2.62 14.62 -15.30
CA LYS A 46 1.48 13.80 -14.86
C LYS A 46 1.66 12.32 -15.21
N SER A 47 1.00 11.47 -14.45
CA SER A 47 0.96 10.04 -14.75
C SER A 47 -0.22 9.74 -15.66
N THR A 48 0.01 8.96 -16.70
CA THR A 48 -1.04 8.37 -17.53
C THR A 48 -1.30 6.96 -17.02
N LYS A 49 -2.57 6.57 -16.93
CA LYS A 49 -2.94 5.18 -16.66
C LYS A 49 -3.50 4.56 -17.93
N TYR A 50 -3.13 3.33 -18.22
CA TYR A 50 -3.66 2.59 -19.35
C TYR A 50 -4.00 1.16 -18.94
N SER A 51 -4.88 0.51 -19.72
CA SER A 51 -5.26 -0.88 -19.51
C SER A 51 -4.90 -1.73 -20.71
N SER A 52 -4.44 -2.95 -20.43
CA SER A 52 -4.17 -3.99 -21.41
C SER A 52 -4.93 -5.25 -21.00
N SER A 53 -5.35 -6.05 -21.99
CA SER A 53 -6.07 -7.29 -21.74
C SER A 53 -5.33 -8.47 -22.31
N TYR A 54 -5.34 -9.59 -21.58
CA TYR A 54 -4.71 -10.85 -21.96
C TYR A 54 -5.74 -11.97 -21.85
N ILE A 55 -5.82 -12.82 -22.88
CA ILE A 55 -6.61 -14.04 -22.88
C ILE A 55 -5.67 -15.20 -22.62
N LEU A 56 -6.04 -16.04 -21.66
CA LEU A 56 -5.28 -17.19 -21.21
C LEU A 56 -5.90 -18.47 -21.78
N GLY A 57 -5.03 -19.37 -22.24
CA GLY A 57 -5.41 -20.74 -22.59
C GLY A 57 -5.56 -21.63 -21.35
N ASP A 58 -5.84 -22.91 -21.57
CA ASP A 58 -6.07 -23.88 -20.48
C ASP A 58 -4.81 -24.11 -19.64
N SER A 59 -3.61 -23.94 -20.21
CA SER A 59 -2.35 -24.03 -19.46
C SER A 59 -1.90 -22.68 -18.90
N LEU A 60 -2.76 -21.65 -18.93
CA LEU A 60 -2.51 -20.26 -18.56
C LEU A 60 -1.50 -19.50 -19.44
N GLU A 61 -1.13 -20.05 -20.59
CA GLU A 61 -0.37 -19.36 -21.63
C GLU A 61 -1.17 -18.22 -22.24
N VAL A 62 -0.50 -17.14 -22.62
CA VAL A 62 -1.16 -16.01 -23.31
C VAL A 62 -1.46 -16.42 -24.75
N VAL A 63 -2.75 -16.58 -25.08
CA VAL A 63 -3.20 -16.95 -26.43
C VAL A 63 -3.59 -15.74 -27.27
N ALA A 64 -3.93 -14.63 -26.63
CA ALA A 64 -4.19 -13.36 -27.29
C ALA A 64 -3.96 -12.19 -26.31
N GLN A 65 -3.58 -11.04 -26.84
CA GLN A 65 -3.45 -9.81 -26.07
C GLN A 65 -3.96 -8.61 -26.86
N SER A 66 -4.28 -7.53 -26.15
CA SER A 66 -4.59 -6.25 -26.78
C SER A 66 -3.37 -5.67 -27.49
N ASP A 67 -3.53 -5.23 -28.74
CA ASP A 67 -2.43 -4.65 -29.53
C ASP A 67 -1.85 -3.37 -28.89
N PHE A 68 -2.70 -2.55 -28.28
CA PHE A 68 -2.32 -1.29 -27.65
C PHE A 68 -2.99 -1.11 -26.28
N GLY A 69 -2.31 -0.40 -25.38
CA GLY A 69 -2.89 0.05 -24.13
C GLY A 69 -3.99 1.09 -24.36
N THR A 70 -5.12 0.94 -23.68
CA THR A 70 -6.23 1.91 -23.71
C THR A 70 -6.09 2.90 -22.56
N ASP A 71 -6.13 4.21 -22.82
CA ASP A 71 -6.08 5.23 -21.77
C ASP A 71 -7.29 5.12 -20.83
N VAL A 72 -7.01 4.94 -19.54
CA VAL A 72 -8.01 4.84 -18.45
C VAL A 72 -7.69 5.84 -17.33
N SER A 73 -6.97 6.92 -17.63
CA SER A 73 -6.51 7.92 -16.64
C SER A 73 -7.66 8.57 -15.88
N ASN A 74 -8.83 8.66 -16.50
CA ASN A 74 -10.04 9.26 -15.95
C ASN A 74 -10.99 8.22 -15.31
N GLU A 75 -10.68 6.91 -15.38
CA GLU A 75 -11.49 5.88 -14.73
C GLU A 75 -11.14 5.80 -13.23
N LEU A 76 -12.07 6.19 -12.36
CA LEU A 76 -11.92 6.09 -10.91
C LEU A 76 -12.16 4.66 -10.42
N LEU A 77 -13.26 4.04 -10.87
CA LEU A 77 -13.68 2.70 -10.47
C LEU A 77 -14.23 1.95 -11.68
N SER A 78 -14.14 0.62 -11.67
CA SER A 78 -14.66 -0.22 -12.73
C SER A 78 -14.97 -1.64 -12.26
N ALA A 79 -16.13 -2.15 -12.66
CA ALA A 79 -16.64 -3.48 -12.36
C ALA A 79 -17.23 -4.13 -13.63
N VAL A 80 -17.15 -5.45 -13.72
CA VAL A 80 -17.75 -6.23 -14.81
C VAL A 80 -18.83 -7.14 -14.21
N SER A 81 -19.97 -7.27 -14.89
CA SER A 81 -21.08 -8.11 -14.42
C SER A 81 -20.67 -9.59 -14.36
N PRO A 82 -21.30 -10.42 -13.51
CA PRO A 82 -20.92 -11.83 -13.36
C PRO A 82 -21.03 -12.70 -14.63
N ARG A 83 -21.79 -12.23 -15.63
CA ARG A 83 -21.93 -12.87 -16.95
C ARG A 83 -21.11 -12.18 -18.04
N GLU A 84 -20.30 -11.19 -17.67
CA GLU A 84 -19.47 -10.38 -18.58
C GLU A 84 -20.25 -9.68 -19.70
N THR A 85 -21.53 -9.41 -19.47
CA THR A 85 -22.39 -8.73 -20.44
C THR A 85 -22.32 -7.21 -20.32
N TYR A 86 -21.99 -6.72 -19.13
CA TYR A 86 -21.95 -5.29 -18.81
C TYR A 86 -20.66 -4.93 -18.07
N LYS A 87 -20.12 -3.74 -18.36
CA LYS A 87 -19.06 -3.10 -17.58
C LYS A 87 -19.61 -1.79 -17.03
N ALA A 88 -19.59 -1.63 -15.71
CA ALA A 88 -19.88 -0.36 -15.05
C ALA A 88 -18.56 0.34 -14.73
N LEU A 89 -18.48 1.64 -14.94
CA LEU A 89 -17.32 2.44 -14.55
C LEU A 89 -17.73 3.82 -14.05
N ILE A 90 -16.95 4.36 -13.12
CA ILE A 90 -17.04 5.74 -12.66
C ILE A 90 -15.93 6.53 -13.33
N ARG A 91 -16.28 7.57 -14.08
CA ARG A 91 -15.34 8.46 -14.76
C ARG A 91 -15.32 9.83 -14.10
N GLU A 92 -14.13 10.37 -13.86
CA GLU A 92 -13.94 11.77 -13.48
C GLU A 92 -13.55 12.59 -14.70
N GLU A 93 -14.31 13.64 -14.99
CA GLU A 93 -13.97 14.62 -16.02
C GLU A 93 -13.84 16.01 -15.43
N LYS A 94 -12.86 16.76 -15.94
CA LYS A 94 -12.71 18.19 -15.62
C LYS A 94 -13.29 18.99 -16.76
N ASN A 95 -14.34 19.77 -16.48
CA ASN A 95 -14.72 20.83 -17.41
C ASN A 95 -13.69 21.96 -17.33
N GLY A 96 -13.55 22.75 -18.41
CA GLY A 96 -12.58 23.85 -18.53
C GLY A 96 -12.65 24.97 -17.48
N LYS A 97 -13.47 24.82 -16.42
CA LYS A 97 -13.57 25.69 -15.23
C LYS A 97 -13.13 24.99 -13.93
N GLU A 98 -12.31 23.93 -14.01
CA GLU A 98 -11.79 23.14 -12.88
C GLU A 98 -12.82 22.40 -12.00
N THR A 99 -14.12 22.57 -12.24
CA THR A 99 -15.16 21.78 -11.56
C THR A 99 -15.10 20.33 -12.04
N LYS A 100 -14.79 19.41 -11.11
CA LYS A 100 -14.82 17.97 -11.33
C LYS A 100 -16.26 17.49 -11.47
N LYS A 101 -16.51 16.64 -12.45
CA LYS A 101 -17.77 15.91 -12.62
C LYS A 101 -17.50 14.41 -12.59
N GLN A 102 -18.40 13.67 -11.94
CA GLN A 102 -18.37 12.21 -11.89
C GLN A 102 -19.55 11.64 -12.66
N TYR A 103 -19.28 10.71 -13.58
CA TYR A 103 -20.29 10.00 -14.35
C TYR A 103 -20.26 8.52 -14.03
N LEU A 104 -21.45 7.93 -13.86
CA LEU A 104 -21.63 6.48 -13.88
C LEU A 104 -21.98 6.05 -15.29
N GLU A 105 -21.08 5.31 -15.92
CA GLU A 105 -21.25 4.74 -17.24
C GLU A 105 -21.48 3.23 -17.16
N VAL A 106 -22.48 2.73 -17.87
CA VAL A 106 -22.72 1.28 -18.04
C VAL A 106 -22.62 0.94 -19.52
N TRP A 107 -21.65 0.10 -19.84
CA TRP A 107 -21.33 -0.35 -21.18
C TRP A 107 -21.81 -1.77 -21.39
N SER A 108 -22.38 -2.07 -22.56
CA SER A 108 -22.59 -3.44 -23.04
C SER A 108 -21.70 -3.71 -24.24
N LYS A 109 -20.74 -4.63 -24.12
CA LYS A 109 -19.73 -5.01 -25.15
C LYS A 109 -19.07 -3.84 -25.90
N SER A 110 -19.78 -3.20 -26.82
CA SER A 110 -19.33 -2.10 -27.69
C SER A 110 -20.17 -0.81 -27.59
N THR A 111 -21.25 -0.77 -26.81
CA THR A 111 -22.14 0.40 -26.71
C THR A 111 -22.27 0.89 -25.28
N LEU A 112 -22.30 2.21 -25.12
CA LEU A 112 -22.67 2.87 -23.88
C LEU A 112 -24.21 2.79 -23.75
N GLN A 113 -24.70 2.09 -22.73
CA GLN A 113 -26.14 1.92 -22.47
C GLN A 113 -26.67 3.02 -21.57
N HIS A 114 -25.93 3.35 -20.51
CA HIS A 114 -26.33 4.35 -19.53
C HIS A 114 -25.15 5.28 -19.24
N CYS A 115 -25.42 6.57 -19.11
CA CYS A 115 -24.46 7.58 -18.69
C CYS A 115 -25.17 8.58 -17.77
N ILE A 116 -24.87 8.48 -16.47
CA ILE A 116 -25.57 9.21 -15.43
C ILE A 116 -24.60 10.23 -14.82
N ASP A 117 -24.92 11.52 -14.93
CA ASP A 117 -24.17 12.62 -14.28
C ASP A 117 -24.47 12.61 -12.77
N LEU A 118 -23.62 11.93 -12.01
CA LEU A 118 -23.77 11.80 -10.56
C LEU A 118 -23.65 13.16 -9.86
N THR A 119 -22.83 14.06 -10.41
CA THR A 119 -22.65 15.41 -9.89
C THR A 119 -23.90 16.27 -10.10
N ALA A 120 -24.60 16.12 -11.24
CA ALA A 120 -25.85 16.84 -11.49
C ALA A 120 -27.03 16.30 -10.68
N LEU A 121 -27.04 15.01 -10.36
CA LEU A 121 -28.07 14.42 -9.50
C LEU A 121 -27.98 14.93 -8.06
N ASP A 122 -26.76 15.20 -7.57
CA ASP A 122 -26.52 15.84 -6.27
C ASP A 122 -27.23 15.10 -5.11
N ILE A 123 -27.22 13.76 -5.16
CA ILE A 123 -27.82 12.85 -4.17
C ILE A 123 -26.78 12.46 -3.09
N HIS A 124 -25.50 12.44 -3.45
CA HIS A 124 -24.37 12.08 -2.59
C HIS A 124 -23.11 12.87 -2.98
N GLY A 125 -22.08 12.90 -2.12
CA GLY A 125 -20.75 13.44 -2.43
C GLY A 125 -19.89 12.47 -3.23
N ASP A 126 -18.57 12.60 -3.19
CA ASP A 126 -17.68 11.78 -4.03
C ASP A 126 -17.83 10.27 -3.80
N VAL A 127 -17.75 9.48 -4.88
CA VAL A 127 -17.85 8.01 -4.86
C VAL A 127 -16.53 7.35 -4.45
N TYR A 128 -16.56 6.32 -3.60
CA TYR A 128 -15.35 5.63 -3.14
C TYR A 128 -15.44 4.11 -2.82
N ALA A 129 -16.47 3.36 -3.20
CA ALA A 129 -16.46 1.87 -3.06
C ALA A 129 -17.38 1.07 -4.02
N ASP A 130 -17.53 -0.25 -3.79
CA ASP A 130 -17.64 -1.31 -4.82
C ASP A 130 -18.71 -2.45 -4.50
N TYR A 131 -19.52 -2.85 -5.51
CA TYR A 131 -20.37 -4.09 -5.74
C TYR A 131 -21.72 -4.30 -4.96
N GLU A 132 -22.84 -4.96 -5.40
CA GLU A 132 -23.22 -5.92 -6.50
C GLU A 132 -24.78 -6.03 -6.74
N THR A 133 -25.23 -6.71 -7.83
CA THR A 133 -26.60 -6.99 -8.40
C THR A 133 -27.51 -5.81 -8.78
N ALA A 134 -27.52 -4.77 -7.96
CA ALA A 134 -27.70 -3.39 -8.40
C ALA A 134 -26.29 -2.77 -8.52
N ILE A 135 -26.15 -1.59 -9.14
CA ILE A 135 -24.89 -0.87 -8.96
C ILE A 135 -24.94 -0.29 -7.55
N VAL A 136 -24.25 -0.97 -6.64
CA VAL A 136 -24.12 -0.57 -5.25
C VAL A 136 -22.71 -0.04 -5.04
N TYR A 137 -22.61 1.14 -4.45
CA TYR A 137 -21.34 1.77 -4.11
C TYR A 137 -21.46 2.54 -2.80
N VAL A 138 -20.32 2.80 -2.18
CA VAL A 138 -20.27 3.71 -1.03
C VAL A 138 -19.89 5.10 -1.53
N ALA A 139 -20.62 6.10 -1.07
CA ALA A 139 -20.36 7.50 -1.33
C ALA A 139 -20.44 8.31 -0.04
N GLU A 140 -19.96 9.55 -0.09
CA GLU A 140 -20.13 10.47 1.03
C GLU A 140 -21.58 10.92 1.11
N ARG A 141 -22.16 10.94 2.32
CA ARG A 141 -23.48 11.50 2.54
C ARG A 141 -23.43 12.97 2.20
N LYS A 142 -24.38 13.43 1.39
CA LYS A 142 -24.54 14.85 1.12
C LYS A 142 -24.75 15.59 2.43
N GLN A 143 -23.89 16.58 2.67
CA GLN A 143 -23.97 17.43 3.85
C GLN A 143 -24.82 18.66 3.53
N PRO A 144 -25.60 19.18 4.49
CA PRO A 144 -26.24 20.48 4.34
C PRO A 144 -25.20 21.56 4.06
N LYS A 145 -25.54 22.53 3.22
CA LYS A 145 -24.69 23.72 3.01
C LYS A 145 -24.49 24.43 4.33
N LEU A 146 -23.24 24.75 4.65
CA LEU A 146 -22.86 25.49 5.85
C LEU A 146 -22.99 27.00 5.61
N GLU A 147 -23.52 27.73 6.59
CA GLU A 147 -23.58 29.20 6.54
C GLU A 147 -22.72 29.86 7.63
N PRO A 148 -21.82 30.79 7.27
CA PRO A 148 -21.05 31.54 8.24
C PRO A 148 -21.91 32.52 9.04
N TYR A 149 -21.49 32.79 10.28
CA TYR A 149 -22.11 33.82 11.12
C TYR A 149 -21.99 35.23 10.51
N ILE A 150 -20.88 35.49 9.81
CA ILE A 150 -20.54 36.80 9.27
C ILE A 150 -20.41 36.70 7.75
N LYS A 151 -21.47 37.07 7.00
CA LYS A 151 -21.40 37.26 5.55
C LYS A 151 -20.76 38.63 5.26
N ARG A 152 -19.59 38.66 4.60
CA ARG A 152 -18.93 39.91 4.14
C ARG A 152 -19.44 40.44 2.79
N LYS A 153 -20.43 39.80 2.17
CA LYS A 153 -21.04 40.25 0.90
C LYS A 153 -22.55 40.42 1.03
N ALA A 154 -23.08 41.40 0.30
CA ALA A 154 -24.49 41.74 0.21
C ALA A 154 -25.33 40.54 -0.25
N GLU A 155 -26.51 40.41 0.34
CA GLU A 155 -27.51 39.41 -0.03
C GLU A 155 -27.92 39.58 -1.49
N ASP A 156 -27.67 38.56 -2.31
CA ASP A 156 -28.31 38.43 -3.61
C ASP A 156 -28.95 37.05 -3.76
N LYS A 157 -30.27 37.12 -4.00
CA LYS A 157 -31.24 36.10 -4.42
C LYS A 157 -31.40 34.87 -3.52
N ALA A 158 -32.51 34.87 -2.79
CA ALA A 158 -33.20 33.65 -2.39
C ALA A 158 -33.41 32.76 -3.63
N LYS A 159 -32.63 31.68 -3.74
CA LYS A 159 -33.07 30.51 -4.48
C LYS A 159 -34.09 29.81 -3.59
N ASN A 160 -35.34 29.96 -3.96
CA ASN A 160 -36.38 29.05 -3.53
C ASN A 160 -36.17 27.77 -4.36
N ASP A 161 -35.25 26.91 -3.95
CA ASP A 161 -35.11 25.60 -4.57
C ASP A 161 -36.05 24.65 -3.84
N GLY A 162 -37.08 24.16 -4.53
CA GLY A 162 -37.99 23.12 -4.04
C GLY A 162 -37.29 21.77 -3.86
N SER A 163 -36.05 21.76 -3.37
CA SER A 163 -35.18 20.61 -3.15
C SER A 163 -35.46 19.88 -1.84
N GLY A 164 -36.31 20.44 -0.95
CA GLY A 164 -36.57 19.86 0.36
C GLY A 164 -35.34 19.81 1.27
N GLU A 165 -34.27 20.56 0.95
CA GLU A 165 -33.07 20.60 1.77
C GLU A 165 -33.34 21.32 3.11
N PRO A 166 -32.77 20.82 4.23
CA PRO A 166 -32.85 21.52 5.51
C PRO A 166 -32.19 22.90 5.40
N VAL A 167 -32.85 23.93 5.93
CA VAL A 167 -32.32 25.30 5.99
C VAL A 167 -30.96 25.29 6.68
N PRO A 168 -29.89 25.83 6.05
CA PRO A 168 -28.57 25.96 6.65
C PRO A 168 -28.63 26.63 8.03
N ARG A 169 -28.05 26.01 9.06
CA ARG A 169 -27.93 26.63 10.38
C ARG A 169 -26.64 27.46 10.44
N LYS A 170 -26.80 28.75 10.77
CA LYS A 170 -25.68 29.69 10.91
C LYS A 170 -24.71 29.24 12.00
N GLY A 171 -23.42 29.23 11.68
CA GLY A 171 -22.34 28.94 12.62
C GLY A 171 -21.95 27.47 12.76
N GLU A 172 -22.62 26.54 12.07
CA GLU A 172 -22.26 25.12 12.11
C GLU A 172 -20.96 24.79 11.35
N GLU A 173 -20.36 25.76 10.66
CA GLU A 173 -19.09 25.59 9.94
C GLU A 173 -17.89 25.31 10.85
N PHE A 174 -17.99 25.69 12.13
CA PHE A 174 -16.96 25.46 13.15
C PHE A 174 -17.26 24.27 14.06
N LEU A 175 -18.39 23.58 13.85
CA LEU A 175 -18.67 22.37 14.61
C LEU A 175 -17.68 21.29 14.21
N TYR A 176 -16.97 20.76 15.20
CA TYR A 176 -16.11 19.60 15.01
C TYR A 176 -16.96 18.44 14.47
N ARG A 177 -16.58 17.94 13.30
CA ARG A 177 -17.15 16.75 12.69
C ARG A 177 -16.06 15.70 12.69
N GLN A 178 -16.34 14.56 13.29
CA GLN A 178 -15.41 13.44 13.24
C GLN A 178 -15.29 12.96 11.81
N ASP A 179 -14.09 13.11 11.25
CA ASP A 179 -13.71 12.63 9.94
C ASP A 179 -13.09 11.24 10.07
N TRP A 180 -13.18 10.44 9.01
CA TRP A 180 -12.67 9.09 8.98
C TRP A 180 -11.50 8.95 8.01
N GLY A 181 -10.49 8.20 8.45
CA GLY A 181 -9.31 7.88 7.66
C GLY A 181 -8.07 8.56 8.21
N GLU A 182 -6.93 7.96 7.90
CA GLU A 182 -5.62 8.35 8.45
C GLU A 182 -5.22 9.79 8.12
N GLN A 183 -5.81 10.41 7.09
CA GLN A 183 -5.49 11.77 6.64
C GLN A 183 -6.62 12.79 6.88
N LEU A 184 -7.71 12.43 7.58
CA LEU A 184 -8.86 13.31 7.83
C LEU A 184 -9.33 14.04 6.55
N VAL A 185 -9.73 13.26 5.54
CA VAL A 185 -9.88 13.68 4.13
C VAL A 185 -11.20 14.42 3.81
N GLY A 186 -11.84 15.02 4.79
CA GLY A 186 -13.15 15.66 4.71
C GLY A 186 -14.33 14.68 4.60
N LYS A 187 -14.21 13.44 5.08
CA LYS A 187 -15.25 12.39 4.94
C LYS A 187 -15.85 12.03 6.30
N PHE A 188 -17.12 12.40 6.50
CA PHE A 188 -17.77 12.39 7.81
C PHE A 188 -18.81 11.28 7.95
N SER A 189 -19.53 10.95 6.88
CA SER A 189 -20.66 10.02 6.92
C SER A 189 -20.78 9.28 5.60
N SER A 190 -20.48 7.99 5.60
CA SER A 190 -20.64 7.15 4.42
C SER A 190 -22.08 6.66 4.26
N VAL A 191 -22.53 6.54 3.02
CA VAL A 191 -23.83 5.96 2.65
C VAL A 191 -23.65 4.88 1.59
N ILE A 192 -24.52 3.87 1.62
CA ILE A 192 -24.66 2.90 0.54
C ILE A 192 -25.66 3.46 -0.45
N VAL A 193 -25.24 3.67 -1.69
CA VAL A 193 -26.10 4.12 -2.79
C VAL A 193 -26.42 2.92 -3.67
N VAL A 194 -27.71 2.73 -3.97
CA VAL A 194 -28.23 1.69 -4.84
C VAL A 194 -28.77 2.34 -6.10
N CYS A 195 -28.15 2.04 -7.23
CA CYS A 195 -28.59 2.45 -8.56
C CYS A 195 -29.31 1.29 -9.27
N ARG A 196 -30.59 1.50 -9.60
CA ARG A 196 -31.40 0.60 -10.41
C ARG A 196 -31.32 1.05 -11.86
N LEU A 197 -30.83 0.17 -12.72
CA LEU A 197 -30.57 0.50 -14.12
C LEU A 197 -31.83 0.63 -14.99
N PRO A 198 -32.88 -0.20 -14.84
CA PRO A 198 -34.03 -0.14 -15.75
C PRO A 198 -34.74 1.22 -15.78
N ASP A 199 -34.73 1.94 -14.66
CA ASP A 199 -35.35 3.25 -14.48
C ASP A 199 -34.33 4.36 -14.15
N GLU A 200 -33.03 4.03 -14.18
CA GLU A 200 -31.91 4.90 -13.79
C GLU A 200 -32.09 5.59 -12.43
N THR A 201 -32.82 4.97 -11.51
CA THR A 201 -33.10 5.55 -10.20
C THR A 201 -31.96 5.29 -9.23
N LEU A 202 -31.56 6.33 -8.50
CA LEU A 202 -30.58 6.26 -7.41
C LEU A 202 -31.30 6.45 -6.09
N SER A 203 -30.97 5.60 -5.12
CA SER A 203 -31.50 5.69 -3.75
C SER A 203 -30.40 5.46 -2.73
N VAL A 204 -30.46 6.17 -1.61
CA VAL A 204 -29.61 5.91 -0.45
C VAL A 204 -30.28 4.85 0.41
N LEU A 205 -29.51 3.88 0.89
CA LEU A 205 -30.01 2.85 1.79
C LEU A 205 -30.13 3.42 3.22
N ASP A 206 -31.35 3.74 3.63
CA ASP A 206 -31.64 4.49 4.88
C ASP A 206 -31.77 3.61 6.14
N HIS A 207 -31.55 2.29 6.04
CA HIS A 207 -31.76 1.34 7.15
C HIS A 207 -30.54 1.11 8.06
N LEU A 208 -29.50 1.95 7.94
CA LEU A 208 -28.39 1.92 8.89
C LEU A 208 -28.77 2.75 10.13
N PRO A 209 -28.59 2.23 11.37
CA PRO A 209 -28.84 3.00 12.58
C PRO A 209 -28.10 4.34 12.55
N ALA A 210 -28.70 5.37 13.15
CA ALA A 210 -28.09 6.70 13.19
C ALA A 210 -26.73 6.65 13.90
N GLY A 211 -25.67 7.09 13.22
CA GLY A 211 -24.29 7.05 13.71
C GLY A 211 -23.49 5.83 13.26
N ASP A 212 -24.14 4.79 12.71
CA ASP A 212 -23.46 3.62 12.15
C ASP A 212 -23.08 3.87 10.69
N CYS A 213 -21.80 3.70 10.37
CA CYS A 213 -21.31 3.58 9.01
C CYS A 213 -21.38 2.11 8.55
N PRO A 214 -21.49 1.84 7.24
CA PRO A 214 -21.47 0.47 6.69
C PRO A 214 -20.31 -0.42 7.20
N GLY A 215 -19.20 0.18 7.65
CA GLY A 215 -18.05 -0.54 8.19
C GLY A 215 -18.03 -0.76 9.72
N GLN A 216 -18.85 -0.05 10.49
CA GLN A 216 -18.75 -0.02 11.97
C GLN A 216 -19.29 -1.29 12.66
N LYS A 217 -20.24 -2.02 12.04
CA LYS A 217 -20.87 -3.22 12.65
C LYS A 217 -20.01 -4.49 12.66
N LEU A 218 -18.74 -4.41 12.24
CA LEU A 218 -17.87 -5.57 12.10
C LEU A 218 -16.90 -5.78 13.27
N SER A 219 -16.51 -4.73 13.99
CA SER A 219 -15.59 -4.81 15.13
C SER A 219 -16.30 -4.81 16.48
N GLY A 220 -15.70 -5.50 17.45
CA GLY A 220 -15.98 -5.26 18.87
C GLY A 220 -15.38 -3.92 19.35
N GLU A 221 -15.73 -3.50 20.56
CA GLU A 221 -15.20 -2.27 21.16
C GLU A 221 -13.67 -2.28 21.23
N GLY A 222 -13.03 -1.17 20.86
CA GLY A 222 -11.56 -1.03 20.86
C GLY A 222 -10.82 -1.75 19.72
N LEU A 223 -11.53 -2.28 18.71
CA LEU A 223 -10.93 -2.94 17.55
C LEU A 223 -11.17 -2.14 16.26
N ALA A 224 -10.13 -2.05 15.43
CA ALA A 224 -10.21 -1.52 14.07
C ALA A 224 -10.27 -2.67 13.07
N VAL A 225 -11.11 -2.52 12.03
CA VAL A 225 -11.32 -3.52 10.97
C VAL A 225 -10.82 -2.99 9.63
N ARG A 226 -10.26 -3.89 8.83
CA ARG A 226 -9.73 -3.60 7.50
C ARG A 226 -10.12 -4.71 6.52
N SER A 227 -10.42 -4.32 5.28
CA SER A 227 -10.69 -5.21 4.14
C SER A 227 -11.75 -6.30 4.40
N PRO A 228 -12.96 -5.97 4.86
CA PRO A 228 -14.02 -6.97 4.96
C PRO A 228 -14.44 -7.48 3.57
N ARG A 229 -14.63 -8.80 3.45
CA ARG A 229 -14.95 -9.52 2.20
C ARG A 229 -15.80 -10.76 2.48
N PHE A 230 -16.70 -11.10 1.56
CA PHE A 230 -17.38 -12.39 1.58
C PHE A 230 -16.55 -13.47 0.89
N SER A 231 -16.48 -14.66 1.50
CA SER A 231 -15.97 -15.87 0.86
C SER A 231 -16.94 -16.37 -0.21
N PRO A 232 -16.54 -17.28 -1.13
CA PRO A 232 -17.43 -17.94 -2.08
C PRO A 232 -18.55 -18.72 -1.40
N ARG A 233 -18.31 -19.17 -0.16
CA ARG A 233 -19.30 -19.85 0.69
C ARG A 233 -20.25 -18.88 1.40
N GLY A 234 -20.01 -17.56 1.30
CA GLY A 234 -20.83 -16.52 1.93
C GLY A 234 -20.40 -16.15 3.35
N ASP A 235 -19.27 -16.65 3.84
CA ASP A 235 -18.71 -16.26 5.14
C ASP A 235 -18.09 -14.87 5.05
N LEU A 236 -18.22 -14.05 6.09
CA LEU A 236 -17.59 -12.73 6.13
C LEU A 236 -16.20 -12.82 6.75
N VAL A 237 -15.17 -12.37 6.04
CA VAL A 237 -13.75 -12.40 6.47
C VAL A 237 -13.19 -10.99 6.49
N TRP A 238 -12.39 -10.65 7.50
CA TRP A 238 -11.74 -9.34 7.61
C TRP A 238 -10.41 -9.42 8.38
N LEU A 239 -9.64 -8.34 8.32
CA LEU A 239 -8.46 -8.13 9.14
C LEU A 239 -8.82 -7.20 10.30
N GLN A 240 -8.38 -7.50 11.53
CA GLN A 240 -8.61 -6.63 12.68
C GLN A 240 -7.35 -6.40 13.50
N ARG A 241 -7.30 -5.29 14.21
CA ARG A 241 -6.25 -4.97 15.20
C ARG A 241 -6.84 -4.13 16.33
N ALA A 242 -6.06 -3.85 17.37
CA ALA A 242 -6.43 -2.82 18.34
C ALA A 242 -6.61 -1.46 17.64
N ALA A 243 -7.63 -0.70 18.03
CA ALA A 243 -7.97 0.57 17.39
C ALA A 243 -6.97 1.70 17.70
N GLY A 244 -6.18 1.58 18.76
CA GLY A 244 -5.12 2.51 19.14
C GLY A 244 -3.73 1.88 19.15
N GLY A 245 -2.72 2.70 19.44
CA GLY A 245 -1.32 2.32 19.41
C GLY A 245 -0.69 2.51 18.03
N PRO A 246 0.55 2.03 17.83
CA PRO A 246 1.32 2.35 16.64
C PRO A 246 0.60 2.07 15.31
N HIS A 247 0.80 2.99 14.36
CA HIS A 247 0.30 2.86 12.99
C HIS A 247 0.80 1.55 12.36
N HIS A 248 0.02 0.94 11.48
CA HIS A 248 0.44 -0.31 10.83
C HIS A 248 0.85 -1.45 11.78
N ALA A 249 0.26 -1.52 12.99
CA ALA A 249 0.34 -2.71 13.83
C ALA A 249 -0.12 -3.98 13.06
N CYS A 250 0.39 -5.13 13.51
CA CYS A 250 0.00 -6.44 12.99
C CYS A 250 -1.51 -6.67 13.12
N HIS A 251 -2.08 -7.39 12.16
CA HIS A 251 -3.51 -7.65 12.08
C HIS A 251 -3.79 -9.14 12.30
N GLN A 252 -4.91 -9.42 12.93
CA GLN A 252 -5.50 -10.74 13.04
C GLN A 252 -6.49 -10.93 11.88
N LEU A 253 -6.47 -12.11 11.27
CA LEU A 253 -7.48 -12.51 10.29
C LEU A 253 -8.69 -13.12 11.02
N VAL A 254 -9.89 -12.62 10.76
CA VAL A 254 -11.12 -13.10 11.41
C VAL A 254 -12.16 -13.48 10.37
N ALA A 255 -12.94 -14.52 10.68
CA ALA A 255 -14.05 -14.98 9.88
C ALA A 255 -15.32 -15.13 10.73
N ARG A 256 -16.47 -14.72 10.17
CA ARG A 256 -17.80 -14.92 10.74
C ARG A 256 -18.59 -15.81 9.80
N ARG A 257 -18.99 -16.97 10.30
CA ARG A 257 -19.89 -17.90 9.60
C ARG A 257 -21.33 -17.51 9.87
N HIS A 258 -22.23 -17.91 8.98
CA HIS A 258 -23.64 -17.53 9.01
C HIS A 258 -24.33 -17.85 10.36
N ASP A 259 -23.88 -18.91 11.05
CA ASP A 259 -24.50 -19.42 12.29
C ASP A 259 -23.58 -19.37 13.53
N SER A 260 -22.35 -18.84 13.42
CA SER A 260 -21.42 -18.70 14.57
C SER A 260 -20.30 -17.69 14.30
N VAL A 261 -19.88 -16.98 15.34
CA VAL A 261 -18.64 -16.19 15.32
C VAL A 261 -17.50 -17.11 15.77
N SER A 262 -16.62 -17.48 14.84
CA SER A 262 -15.40 -18.24 15.14
C SER A 262 -14.18 -17.33 14.96
N THR A 263 -13.63 -16.82 16.05
CA THR A 263 -12.33 -16.12 16.01
C THR A 263 -11.22 -17.14 15.79
N HIS A 264 -10.65 -17.18 14.59
CA HIS A 264 -9.43 -17.92 14.35
C HIS A 264 -8.23 -17.04 14.68
N HIS A 265 -7.47 -17.41 15.71
CA HIS A 265 -6.18 -16.80 16.01
C HIS A 265 -5.14 -17.35 15.04
N THR A 266 -5.05 -16.81 13.82
CA THR A 266 -3.93 -17.15 12.94
C THR A 266 -2.70 -16.32 13.32
N VAL A 267 -2.13 -16.63 14.50
CA VAL A 267 -0.73 -16.30 14.79
C VAL A 267 0.09 -17.26 13.94
N THR A 268 0.92 -16.74 13.05
CA THR A 268 1.77 -17.59 12.21
C THR A 268 3.12 -17.74 12.90
N PRO A 269 3.43 -18.87 13.57
CA PRO A 269 4.83 -19.19 13.81
C PRO A 269 5.48 -19.46 12.46
N ALA A 270 6.44 -18.62 12.04
CA ALA A 270 7.35 -19.10 11.02
C ALA A 270 8.14 -20.25 11.66
N ARG A 271 8.01 -21.47 11.13
CA ARG A 271 8.89 -22.57 11.49
C ARG A 271 10.33 -22.09 11.26
N ALA A 272 11.02 -21.76 12.34
CA ALA A 272 12.46 -21.78 12.38
C ALA A 272 12.87 -23.21 12.06
N SER A 273 13.53 -23.41 10.92
CA SER A 273 14.45 -24.52 10.78
C SER A 273 15.61 -24.25 11.73
N ASP A 274 15.43 -24.53 13.01
CA ASP A 274 16.45 -25.25 13.76
C ASP A 274 15.89 -25.80 15.06
N ASN A 275 16.26 -27.04 15.32
CA ASN A 275 15.85 -27.81 16.47
C ASN A 275 16.67 -27.33 17.67
N ARG A 276 16.20 -26.31 18.41
CA ARG A 276 16.44 -26.08 19.85
C ARG A 276 15.69 -24.84 20.36
N ASP A 277 15.15 -24.97 21.57
CA ASP A 277 14.44 -23.97 22.39
C ASP A 277 13.03 -23.51 21.97
N ARG A 278 12.07 -24.35 22.37
CA ARG A 278 10.69 -23.95 22.66
C ARG A 278 10.66 -23.05 23.91
N ARG A 279 10.86 -21.75 23.73
CA ARG A 279 10.33 -20.66 24.59
C ARG A 279 10.59 -19.32 23.87
N SER A 280 9.59 -18.45 23.87
CA SER A 280 9.54 -17.07 23.36
C SER A 280 9.74 -16.80 21.86
N ALA A 281 8.64 -16.66 21.12
CA ALA A 281 8.37 -15.58 20.14
C ALA A 281 7.00 -15.82 19.49
N GLU A 282 5.95 -15.15 19.99
CA GLU A 282 4.69 -15.02 19.25
C GLU A 282 4.98 -14.15 18.00
N GLN A 283 4.84 -14.74 16.81
CA GLN A 283 5.08 -14.05 15.54
C GLN A 283 3.73 -13.76 14.86
N ASP A 284 3.39 -12.47 14.81
CA ASP A 284 2.15 -11.98 14.23
C ASP A 284 2.30 -11.67 12.73
N ALA A 285 1.26 -12.01 11.97
CA ALA A 285 1.15 -11.78 10.53
C ALA A 285 0.83 -10.31 10.19
N TYR A 286 1.41 -9.79 9.09
CA TYR A 286 1.17 -8.44 8.59
C TYR A 286 0.70 -8.46 7.13
N THR A 287 -0.47 -7.88 6.84
CA THR A 287 -1.06 -7.78 5.49
C THR A 287 -1.15 -6.30 5.08
N GLN A 288 -0.32 -5.88 4.12
CA GLN A 288 -0.19 -4.45 3.79
C GLN A 288 -1.18 -3.97 2.73
N ARG A 289 -1.69 -4.86 1.86
CA ARG A 289 -2.66 -4.55 0.79
C ARG A 289 -3.76 -5.60 0.71
N HIS A 290 -4.90 -5.17 0.20
CA HIS A 290 -6.23 -5.81 0.20
C HIS A 290 -6.26 -7.35 0.27
N VAL A 291 -7.26 -7.89 0.98
CA VAL A 291 -7.75 -9.25 0.69
C VAL A 291 -8.46 -9.15 -0.67
N HIS A 292 -7.86 -9.72 -1.71
CA HIS A 292 -8.38 -9.68 -3.08
C HIS A 292 -9.27 -10.92 -3.33
N GLY A 293 -10.43 -10.69 -3.96
CA GLY A 293 -11.32 -11.75 -4.45
C GLY A 293 -12.12 -12.53 -3.40
N ARG A 294 -13.21 -13.16 -3.83
CA ARG A 294 -14.03 -14.09 -3.04
C ARG A 294 -13.17 -15.31 -2.72
N VAL A 295 -12.68 -15.47 -1.49
CA VAL A 295 -11.92 -16.68 -1.13
C VAL A 295 -12.31 -17.27 0.23
N LEU A 296 -12.70 -18.55 0.18
CA LEU A 296 -12.43 -19.67 1.09
C LEU A 296 -13.33 -20.87 0.74
N PRO A 297 -12.77 -22.07 0.56
CA PRO A 297 -11.64 -22.66 1.30
C PRO A 297 -10.27 -22.40 0.64
N GLY A 298 -9.19 -22.07 1.37
CA GLY A 298 -7.92 -21.56 0.81
C GLY A 298 -7.63 -20.05 0.91
N VAL A 299 -7.50 -19.37 2.07
CA VAL A 299 -7.20 -17.90 2.09
C VAL A 299 -5.88 -17.68 1.40
N ALA A 300 -5.83 -16.84 0.36
CA ALA A 300 -4.60 -16.28 -0.18
C ALA A 300 -4.32 -14.93 0.51
N GLY A 301 -3.39 -14.91 1.46
CA GLY A 301 -2.96 -13.69 2.15
C GLY A 301 -1.55 -13.27 1.74
N ALA A 302 -1.28 -11.97 1.63
CA ALA A 302 0.08 -11.45 1.40
C ALA A 302 0.73 -11.05 2.74
N LEU A 303 1.84 -11.70 3.11
CA LEU A 303 2.64 -11.33 4.26
C LEU A 303 3.88 -10.51 3.86
N LEU A 304 4.13 -9.42 4.56
CA LEU A 304 5.42 -8.75 4.48
C LEU A 304 6.41 -9.42 5.44
N HIS A 305 7.60 -9.77 4.96
CA HIS A 305 8.64 -10.38 5.80
C HIS A 305 9.99 -9.77 5.48
N ARG A 306 10.59 -9.07 6.47
CA ARG A 306 12.01 -8.64 6.51
C ARG A 306 12.56 -8.31 5.12
N GLY A 307 12.15 -7.17 4.56
CA GLY A 307 12.64 -6.72 3.25
C GLY A 307 12.01 -7.37 2.01
N ARG A 308 10.90 -8.12 2.13
CA ARG A 308 10.18 -8.72 0.99
C ARG A 308 8.67 -8.55 1.12
N ALA A 309 8.02 -8.15 0.03
CA ALA A 309 6.62 -7.71 0.08
C ALA A 309 5.57 -8.83 0.09
N ALA A 310 5.93 -10.08 -0.24
CA ALA A 310 4.99 -11.19 -0.09
C ALA A 310 5.67 -12.52 0.22
N ARG A 311 5.21 -13.15 1.30
CA ARG A 311 4.97 -14.60 1.40
C ARG A 311 3.47 -14.81 1.19
N LEU A 312 3.12 -15.45 0.09
CA LEU A 312 1.72 -15.75 -0.21
C LEU A 312 1.33 -17.01 0.52
N LEU A 313 0.34 -16.93 1.39
CA LEU A 313 -0.11 -18.05 2.19
C LEU A 313 -1.39 -18.61 1.61
N HIS A 314 -1.49 -19.91 1.35
CA HIS A 314 -2.75 -20.60 1.07
C HIS A 314 -3.21 -21.36 2.32
N ALA A 315 -4.35 -20.97 2.90
CA ALA A 315 -4.92 -21.60 4.10
C ALA A 315 -5.89 -22.73 3.74
N ALA A 316 -5.44 -23.99 3.78
CA ALA A 316 -6.33 -25.15 3.60
C ALA A 316 -7.42 -25.18 4.69
N ASP A 317 -8.55 -25.87 4.46
CA ASP A 317 -9.63 -26.05 5.45
C ASP A 317 -9.13 -26.58 6.82
N SER A 318 -7.94 -27.19 6.85
CA SER A 318 -7.22 -27.68 8.02
C SER A 318 -6.50 -26.61 8.85
N GLY A 319 -6.46 -25.35 8.39
CA GLY A 319 -5.68 -24.27 9.00
C GLY A 319 -4.18 -24.26 8.63
N THR A 320 -3.73 -25.17 7.76
CA THR A 320 -2.34 -25.19 7.26
C THR A 320 -2.09 -24.06 6.28
N ILE A 321 -0.97 -23.37 6.46
CA ILE A 321 -0.52 -22.23 5.68
C ILE A 321 0.61 -22.67 4.71
N LEU A 322 0.44 -22.41 3.41
CA LEU A 322 1.40 -22.77 2.36
C LEU A 322 2.03 -21.54 1.69
N GLU A 323 3.36 -21.44 1.61
CA GLU A 323 4.06 -20.34 0.92
C GLU A 323 4.11 -20.55 -0.61
N ILE A 324 3.48 -19.66 -1.39
CA ILE A 324 3.37 -19.77 -2.87
C ILE A 324 4.05 -18.63 -3.64
N THR A 325 5.17 -18.11 -3.15
CA THR A 325 5.89 -16.99 -3.80
C THR A 325 6.53 -17.40 -5.13
N LYS A 326 6.53 -16.50 -6.13
CA LYS A 326 7.14 -16.75 -7.44
C LYS A 326 8.64 -17.06 -7.35
N SER A 327 9.35 -16.31 -6.53
CA SER A 327 10.81 -16.38 -6.43
C SER A 327 11.25 -15.94 -5.05
N LYS A 328 12.37 -16.51 -4.59
CA LYS A 328 13.04 -16.07 -3.36
C LYS A 328 13.81 -14.75 -3.54
N ASN A 329 14.05 -14.30 -4.79
CA ASN A 329 14.85 -13.11 -5.11
C ASN A 329 13.98 -11.99 -5.68
N GLY A 330 13.12 -11.42 -4.85
CA GLY A 330 12.23 -10.33 -5.22
C GLY A 330 10.95 -10.30 -4.38
N SER A 331 10.03 -9.46 -4.82
CA SER A 331 8.73 -9.26 -4.19
C SER A 331 7.62 -9.63 -5.15
N THR A 332 6.76 -10.53 -4.71
CA THR A 332 5.49 -10.84 -5.37
C THR A 332 4.38 -9.98 -4.72
N SER A 333 3.32 -9.64 -5.42
CA SER A 333 2.14 -8.97 -4.86
C SER A 333 0.90 -9.48 -5.56
N VAL A 334 0.00 -10.11 -4.82
CA VAL A 334 -1.27 -10.61 -5.37
C VAL A 334 -2.16 -9.44 -5.74
N LEU A 335 -2.71 -9.50 -6.94
CA LEU A 335 -3.60 -8.49 -7.51
C LEU A 335 -5.04 -9.00 -7.55
N ASP A 336 -5.25 -10.28 -7.87
CA ASP A 336 -6.58 -10.89 -7.87
C ASP A 336 -6.50 -12.42 -7.77
N VAL A 337 -7.58 -13.04 -7.31
CA VAL A 337 -7.73 -14.50 -7.26
C VAL A 337 -9.15 -14.85 -7.69
N GLN A 338 -9.29 -15.70 -8.71
CA GLN A 338 -10.58 -16.15 -9.22
C GLN A 338 -10.53 -17.66 -9.50
N SER A 339 -11.49 -18.39 -8.93
CA SER A 339 -11.52 -19.86 -8.97
C SER A 339 -10.22 -20.45 -8.38
N ASP A 340 -9.44 -21.17 -9.16
CA ASP A 340 -8.12 -21.72 -8.82
C ASP A 340 -6.95 -20.88 -9.37
N VAL A 341 -7.20 -19.74 -10.01
CA VAL A 341 -6.15 -18.93 -10.66
C VAL A 341 -5.81 -17.71 -9.82
N ILE A 342 -4.52 -17.49 -9.59
CA ILE A 342 -3.97 -16.29 -8.96
C ILE A 342 -3.34 -15.41 -10.02
N LEU A 343 -3.59 -14.11 -9.94
CA LEU A 343 -2.86 -13.05 -10.63
C LEU A 343 -1.98 -12.30 -9.65
N ALA A 344 -0.70 -12.15 -9.96
CA ALA A 344 0.24 -11.39 -9.15
C ALA A 344 1.16 -10.54 -10.02
N SER A 345 1.63 -9.42 -9.46
CA SER A 345 2.81 -8.72 -9.97
C SER A 345 4.06 -9.21 -9.27
N TYR A 346 5.19 -9.24 -9.98
CA TYR A 346 6.50 -9.52 -9.41
C TYR A 346 7.52 -8.50 -9.89
N SER A 347 8.40 -8.08 -8.99
CA SER A 347 9.55 -7.22 -9.29
C SER A 347 10.67 -7.44 -8.28
N ASN A 348 11.86 -6.96 -8.59
CA ASN A 348 12.96 -6.80 -7.63
C ASN A 348 13.73 -5.51 -7.97
N LEU A 349 14.75 -5.16 -7.19
CA LEU A 349 15.50 -3.92 -7.42
C LEU A 349 16.12 -3.80 -8.83
N SER A 350 16.41 -4.94 -9.48
CA SER A 350 17.03 -5.00 -10.80
C SER A 350 16.03 -5.24 -11.95
N THR A 351 14.78 -5.61 -11.64
CA THR A 351 13.78 -6.06 -12.62
C THR A 351 12.45 -5.34 -12.41
N PRO A 352 11.99 -4.53 -13.38
CA PRO A 352 10.69 -3.86 -13.34
C PRO A 352 9.50 -4.81 -13.14
N GLY A 353 8.38 -4.22 -12.71
CA GLY A 353 7.15 -4.95 -12.41
C GLY A 353 6.56 -5.67 -13.61
N GLN A 354 6.39 -6.98 -13.48
CA GLN A 354 5.82 -7.86 -14.49
C GLN A 354 4.62 -8.64 -13.92
N LEU A 355 3.69 -9.05 -14.77
CA LEU A 355 2.50 -9.81 -14.38
C LEU A 355 2.71 -11.30 -14.58
N PHE A 356 2.24 -12.08 -13.61
CA PHE A 356 2.28 -13.53 -13.63
C PHE A 356 0.95 -14.10 -13.17
N VAL A 357 0.62 -15.26 -13.70
CA VAL A 357 -0.50 -16.08 -13.26
C VAL A 357 -0.02 -17.45 -12.83
N ALA A 358 -0.79 -18.08 -11.95
CA ALA A 358 -0.50 -19.41 -11.45
C ALA A 358 -1.81 -20.10 -11.07
N ARG A 359 -1.84 -21.44 -11.16
CA ARG A 359 -2.89 -22.25 -10.54
C ARG A 359 -2.54 -22.54 -9.09
N LEU A 360 -3.52 -22.37 -8.21
CA LEU A 360 -3.46 -22.81 -6.83
C LEU A 360 -3.37 -24.34 -6.80
N PRO A 361 -2.54 -24.91 -5.90
CA PRO A 361 -2.47 -26.35 -5.76
C PRO A 361 -3.81 -26.91 -5.24
N PRO A 362 -4.16 -28.15 -5.61
CA PRO A 362 -5.30 -28.86 -5.01
C PRO A 362 -5.21 -28.95 -3.49
N LYS A 363 -6.36 -29.22 -2.85
CA LYS A 363 -6.43 -29.48 -1.42
C LYS A 363 -5.57 -30.70 -1.08
N ASP A 364 -4.71 -30.57 -0.07
CA ASP A 364 -3.85 -31.62 0.51
C ASP A 364 -2.56 -32.02 -0.26
N THR A 365 -2.11 -31.24 -1.25
CA THR A 365 -0.78 -31.44 -1.88
C THR A 365 0.36 -30.69 -1.18
N ALA A 366 1.52 -31.34 -1.08
CA ALA A 366 2.77 -30.76 -0.57
C ALA A 366 3.39 -29.75 -1.56
N GLU A 367 4.28 -28.90 -1.02
CA GLU A 367 4.94 -27.66 -1.51
C GLU A 367 5.57 -27.60 -2.91
N GLU A 368 5.40 -28.57 -3.81
CA GLU A 368 6.08 -28.60 -5.12
C GLU A 368 5.02 -28.70 -6.25
N SER A 369 4.76 -27.75 -7.14
CA SER A 369 5.42 -26.51 -7.53
C SER A 369 4.34 -25.59 -8.13
N VAL A 370 4.09 -24.44 -7.53
CA VAL A 370 3.24 -23.42 -8.19
C VAL A 370 4.01 -22.90 -9.40
N THR A 371 3.56 -23.28 -10.59
CA THR A 371 4.20 -22.84 -11.84
C THR A 371 3.64 -21.47 -12.21
N TRP A 372 4.49 -20.47 -12.09
CA TRP A 372 4.17 -19.08 -12.45
C TRP A 372 4.46 -18.84 -13.92
N ILE A 373 3.43 -18.44 -14.66
CA ILE A 373 3.49 -18.13 -16.08
C ILE A 373 3.42 -16.63 -16.25
N GLN A 374 4.36 -16.08 -17.02
CA GLN A 374 4.39 -14.66 -17.30
C GLN A 374 3.25 -14.27 -18.26
N VAL A 375 2.54 -13.19 -17.94
CA VAL A 375 1.42 -12.67 -18.73
C VAL A 375 1.79 -11.38 -19.46
N SER A 376 2.51 -10.47 -18.80
CA SER A 376 2.93 -9.23 -19.45
C SER A 376 4.19 -9.45 -20.27
N ASP A 377 4.42 -8.60 -21.26
CA ASP A 377 5.73 -8.51 -21.91
C ASP A 377 6.83 -8.26 -20.86
N ALA A 378 8.02 -8.81 -21.14
CA ALA A 378 9.17 -8.58 -20.29
C ALA A 378 9.59 -7.11 -20.42
N VAL A 379 9.67 -6.43 -19.29
CA VAL A 379 10.14 -5.05 -19.24
C VAL A 379 11.57 -5.08 -18.71
N GLU A 380 12.52 -4.69 -19.56
CA GLU A 380 13.94 -4.70 -19.22
C GLU A 380 14.38 -3.33 -18.68
N ALA A 381 15.01 -3.33 -17.50
CA ALA A 381 15.73 -2.16 -17.04
C ALA A 381 17.08 -2.02 -17.79
N PRO A 382 17.70 -0.82 -17.77
CA PRO A 382 19.02 -0.63 -18.37
C PRO A 382 20.07 -1.63 -17.86
N PRO A 383 21.08 -2.01 -18.67
CA PRO A 383 22.10 -2.97 -18.29
C PRO A 383 22.83 -2.67 -16.97
N SER A 384 23.02 -1.39 -16.64
CA SER A 384 23.65 -0.94 -15.39
C SER A 384 22.80 -1.16 -14.14
N VAL A 385 21.49 -1.38 -14.31
CA VAL A 385 20.53 -1.71 -13.26
C VAL A 385 20.34 -3.22 -13.19
N THR A 386 20.23 -3.92 -14.33
CA THR A 386 20.03 -5.38 -14.35
C THR A 386 21.25 -6.17 -13.86
N SER A 387 22.47 -5.68 -14.12
CA SER A 387 23.73 -6.25 -13.62
C SER A 387 24.02 -5.95 -12.14
N ALA A 388 23.21 -5.10 -11.51
CA ALA A 388 23.43 -4.70 -10.12
C ALA A 388 23.25 -5.86 -9.15
N VAL A 389 24.06 -5.86 -8.09
CA VAL A 389 23.96 -6.85 -7.01
C VAL A 389 23.03 -6.31 -5.93
N ALA A 390 21.93 -7.02 -5.71
CA ALA A 390 21.00 -6.78 -4.61
C ALA A 390 21.18 -7.84 -3.52
N THR A 391 21.45 -7.41 -2.28
CA THR A 391 21.53 -8.31 -1.13
C THR A 391 20.67 -7.83 0.02
N HIS A 392 20.16 -8.77 0.79
CA HIS A 392 19.41 -8.51 2.01
C HIS A 392 20.21 -9.05 3.19
N THR A 393 20.43 -8.22 4.20
CA THR A 393 21.23 -8.59 5.39
C THR A 393 20.46 -8.26 6.66
N GLU A 394 20.55 -9.19 7.60
CA GLU A 394 20.12 -8.96 8.98
C GLU A 394 21.31 -8.47 9.80
N LEU A 395 21.13 -7.37 10.51
CA LEU A 395 22.13 -6.74 11.35
C LEU A 395 21.70 -6.91 12.80
N GLY A 396 22.55 -7.57 13.61
CA GLY A 396 22.29 -7.79 15.03
C GLY A 396 22.59 -6.55 15.88
N ARG A 397 22.06 -6.51 17.10
CA ARG A 397 22.35 -5.51 18.14
C ARG A 397 23.77 -5.69 18.67
N ASP A 398 24.45 -4.60 19.03
CA ASP A 398 25.67 -4.70 19.86
C ASP A 398 25.26 -4.78 21.34
N SER A 399 25.97 -5.58 22.14
CA SER A 399 25.66 -5.78 23.56
C SER A 399 25.74 -4.51 24.41
N THR A 400 26.30 -3.42 23.88
CA THR A 400 26.44 -2.11 24.52
C THR A 400 25.31 -1.13 24.21
N ASP A 401 24.35 -1.48 23.35
CA ASP A 401 23.22 -0.61 22.98
C ASP A 401 22.16 -0.49 24.11
N ASP A 402 22.48 -0.90 25.34
CA ASP A 402 21.56 -0.87 26.47
C ASP A 402 21.51 0.52 27.11
N VAL A 403 20.36 1.16 26.84
CA VAL A 403 19.64 2.15 27.65
C VAL A 403 20.31 3.52 27.80
N SER A 404 19.91 4.48 26.96
CA SER A 404 19.78 5.85 27.48
C SER A 404 18.69 5.79 28.56
N GLU A 405 19.08 6.02 29.82
CA GLU A 405 18.23 5.98 31.02
C GLU A 405 17.09 7.04 31.01
N TYR A 406 16.99 7.79 29.92
CA TYR A 406 16.04 8.86 29.74
C TYR A 406 14.80 8.32 29.01
N LEU A 407 13.67 8.23 29.71
CA LEU A 407 12.30 7.98 29.20
C LEU A 407 11.71 6.55 29.29
N VAL A 408 12.04 5.77 30.32
CA VAL A 408 11.22 4.58 30.69
C VAL A 408 10.39 4.87 31.94
N THR A 409 9.14 5.31 31.75
CA THR A 409 8.18 5.47 32.86
C THR A 409 6.89 4.66 32.68
N VAL A 410 6.85 3.66 31.80
CA VAL A 410 5.65 2.83 31.63
C VAL A 410 6.02 1.35 31.49
N ALA A 411 5.54 0.50 32.41
CA ALA A 411 5.82 -0.93 32.49
C ALA A 411 5.54 -1.72 31.18
N ARG A 412 4.60 -1.27 30.34
CA ARG A 412 4.35 -1.86 29.00
C ARG A 412 5.55 -1.74 28.05
N ARG A 413 6.41 -0.73 28.22
CA ARG A 413 7.57 -0.48 27.35
C ARG A 413 8.71 -1.46 27.63
N GLU A 414 8.94 -1.83 28.89
CA GLU A 414 9.99 -2.79 29.26
C GLU A 414 9.77 -4.18 28.65
N GLU A 415 8.52 -4.65 28.62
CA GLU A 415 8.19 -5.94 28.00
C GLU A 415 8.33 -5.93 26.48
N ALA A 416 8.05 -4.78 25.82
CA ALA A 416 8.27 -4.62 24.39
C ALA A 416 9.77 -4.63 24.05
N VAL A 417 10.61 -3.98 24.87
CA VAL A 417 12.08 -4.03 24.72
C VAL A 417 12.60 -5.46 24.83
N LYS A 418 12.14 -6.22 25.83
CA LYS A 418 12.57 -7.61 26.07
C LYS A 418 12.10 -8.57 24.96
N ARG A 419 10.99 -8.28 24.28
CA ARG A 419 10.41 -9.11 23.21
C ARG A 419 10.80 -8.67 21.79
N ALA A 420 11.41 -7.50 21.64
CA ALA A 420 11.80 -6.99 20.33
C ALA A 420 12.90 -7.84 19.70
N SER A 421 12.85 -7.96 18.37
CA SER A 421 13.91 -8.63 17.61
C SER A 421 15.27 -7.97 17.93
N PRO A 422 16.32 -8.76 18.23
CA PRO A 422 17.66 -8.23 18.42
C PRO A 422 18.30 -7.82 17.08
N SER A 423 17.62 -8.03 15.95
CA SER A 423 18.09 -7.66 14.62
C SER A 423 17.11 -6.78 13.88
N PHE A 424 17.66 -6.00 12.95
CA PHE A 424 16.94 -5.24 11.93
C PHE A 424 17.50 -5.58 10.55
N SER A 425 16.85 -5.10 9.48
CA SER A 425 17.19 -5.53 8.12
C SER A 425 17.63 -4.36 7.24
N ALA A 426 18.51 -4.64 6.28
CA ALA A 426 18.96 -3.68 5.29
C ALA A 426 19.06 -4.32 3.91
N LEU A 427 18.63 -3.58 2.89
CA LEU A 427 18.78 -3.96 1.49
C LEU A 427 19.93 -3.15 0.89
N TYR A 428 20.91 -3.85 0.34
CA TYR A 428 22.04 -3.24 -0.36
C TYR A 428 21.83 -3.39 -1.85
N PHE A 429 21.95 -2.29 -2.57
CA PHE A 429 21.87 -2.25 -4.02
C PHE A 429 23.14 -1.64 -4.60
N LEU A 430 23.99 -2.49 -5.16
CA LEU A 430 25.36 -2.15 -5.51
C LEU A 430 25.57 -2.13 -7.02
N PRO A 431 26.48 -1.26 -7.50
CA PRO A 431 27.57 -1.63 -8.38
C PRO A 431 27.52 -2.99 -9.05
N ASP A 432 27.54 -3.11 -10.38
CA ASP A 432 28.24 -4.30 -10.91
C ASP A 432 29.68 -4.25 -10.35
N PRO A 433 30.19 -5.29 -9.68
CA PRO A 433 31.48 -5.22 -8.98
C PRO A 433 32.61 -5.05 -9.98
N GLN A 434 33.10 -3.83 -10.12
CA GLN A 434 34.44 -3.59 -10.66
C GLN A 434 35.42 -3.73 -9.48
N PRO A 435 36.25 -4.78 -9.40
CA PRO A 435 36.98 -5.16 -8.19
C PRO A 435 37.89 -4.09 -7.58
N SER A 436 38.21 -3.04 -8.34
CA SER A 436 39.19 -2.01 -7.99
C SER A 436 38.60 -0.61 -7.77
N LYS A 437 37.27 -0.42 -7.86
CA LYS A 437 36.68 0.92 -7.80
C LYS A 437 35.73 1.06 -6.61
N ALA A 438 36.16 1.86 -5.63
CA ALA A 438 35.29 2.32 -4.56
C ALA A 438 34.16 3.20 -5.13
N VAL A 439 32.94 3.05 -4.62
CA VAL A 439 31.74 3.73 -5.13
C VAL A 439 31.09 4.61 -4.06
N PRO A 440 30.43 5.72 -4.45
CA PRO A 440 29.72 6.56 -3.50
C PRO A 440 28.50 5.83 -2.93
N LEU A 441 28.18 6.07 -1.65
CA LEU A 441 27.09 5.42 -0.92
C LEU A 441 25.96 6.40 -0.61
N ILE A 442 24.72 5.99 -0.88
CA ILE A 442 23.51 6.63 -0.37
C ILE A 442 22.93 5.76 0.75
N VAL A 443 22.87 6.32 1.96
CA VAL A 443 22.17 5.74 3.10
C VAL A 443 20.74 6.27 3.10
N TRP A 444 19.79 5.33 3.01
CA TRP A 444 18.40 5.63 2.73
C TRP A 444 17.48 4.97 3.76
N PRO A 445 17.10 5.67 4.84
CA PRO A 445 15.99 5.25 5.70
C PRO A 445 14.63 5.58 5.07
N HIS A 446 13.64 4.70 5.24
CA HIS A 446 12.30 4.92 4.68
C HIS A 446 11.50 5.97 5.47
N GLY A 447 10.56 6.62 4.78
CA GLY A 447 9.51 7.43 5.39
C GLY A 447 8.39 6.58 5.96
N GLY A 448 7.56 7.18 6.82
CA GLY A 448 6.62 6.46 7.67
C GLY A 448 7.39 5.61 8.70
N PRO A 449 7.34 5.93 9.99
CA PRO A 449 8.11 5.18 10.98
C PRO A 449 7.74 3.69 11.05
N HIS A 450 6.51 3.34 10.64
CA HIS A 450 6.05 1.96 10.42
C HIS A 450 5.82 1.66 8.94
N SER A 451 6.90 1.65 8.18
CA SER A 451 6.95 1.21 6.78
C SER A 451 8.16 0.28 6.60
N SER A 452 8.51 -0.05 5.36
CA SER A 452 9.70 -0.84 5.06
C SER A 452 10.04 -0.76 3.58
N PHE A 453 11.33 -0.78 3.26
CA PHE A 453 11.79 -1.20 1.95
C PHE A 453 11.57 -2.69 1.75
N VAL A 454 11.26 -3.03 0.51
CA VAL A 454 11.11 -4.39 0.04
C VAL A 454 11.95 -4.55 -1.22
N ASP A 455 12.40 -5.76 -1.51
CA ASP A 455 13.10 -6.08 -2.75
C ASP A 455 12.11 -6.04 -3.92
N ALA A 456 11.77 -4.83 -4.34
CA ALA A 456 10.84 -4.50 -5.40
C ALA A 456 11.43 -3.35 -6.21
N TYR A 457 11.01 -3.21 -7.46
CA TYR A 457 11.58 -2.20 -8.34
C TYR A 457 11.31 -0.80 -7.80
N SER A 458 12.38 -0.01 -7.64
CA SER A 458 12.32 1.40 -7.26
C SER A 458 12.99 2.24 -8.33
N LEU A 459 12.25 3.21 -8.87
CA LEU A 459 12.75 4.12 -9.88
C LEU A 459 13.92 4.95 -9.36
N GLU A 460 13.82 5.44 -8.12
CA GLU A 460 14.89 6.19 -7.48
C GLU A 460 16.14 5.33 -7.26
N ALA A 461 15.98 4.08 -6.81
CA ALA A 461 17.11 3.16 -6.65
C ALA A 461 17.78 2.86 -8.00
N ALA A 462 16.99 2.59 -9.05
CA ALA A 462 17.50 2.40 -10.42
C ALA A 462 18.21 3.66 -10.95
N PHE A 463 17.65 4.84 -10.68
CA PHE A 463 18.27 6.11 -11.06
C PHE A 463 19.63 6.33 -10.36
N PHE A 464 19.69 6.18 -9.03
CA PHE A 464 20.94 6.30 -8.28
C PHE A 464 21.98 5.27 -8.75
N LYS A 465 21.52 4.05 -9.06
CA LYS A 465 22.35 3.00 -9.62
C LYS A 465 22.95 3.39 -10.97
N MET A 466 22.16 4.00 -11.87
CA MET A 466 22.63 4.51 -13.16
C MET A 466 23.62 5.66 -13.03
N LEU A 467 23.52 6.46 -11.95
CA LEU A 467 24.50 7.49 -11.61
C LEU A 467 25.77 6.93 -10.94
N GLY A 468 25.84 5.62 -10.69
CA GLY A 468 27.02 4.96 -10.12
C GLY A 468 27.04 4.86 -8.60
N PHE A 469 25.95 5.21 -7.91
CA PHE A 469 25.85 5.06 -6.46
C PHE A 469 25.55 3.62 -6.05
N ALA A 470 26.08 3.23 -4.90
CA ALA A 470 25.55 2.19 -4.05
C ALA A 470 24.42 2.77 -3.18
N CYS A 471 23.40 1.98 -2.88
CA CYS A 471 22.34 2.36 -1.96
C CYS A 471 22.24 1.33 -0.82
N VAL A 472 22.08 1.80 0.42
CA VAL A 472 21.63 0.97 1.54
C VAL A 472 20.26 1.48 2.01
N GLN A 473 19.25 0.65 1.79
CA GLN A 473 17.87 0.86 2.18
C GLN A 473 17.64 0.23 3.56
N VAL A 474 17.43 1.05 4.58
CA VAL A 474 17.43 0.62 5.98
C VAL A 474 16.01 0.38 6.47
N ASN A 475 15.75 -0.84 6.97
CA ASN A 475 14.55 -1.22 7.73
C ASN A 475 14.93 -1.33 9.21
N TYR A 476 14.97 -0.18 9.89
CA TYR A 476 15.28 -0.06 11.32
C TYR A 476 14.24 -0.77 12.20
N ARG A 477 14.54 -0.98 13.50
CA ARG A 477 13.53 -1.48 14.44
C ARG A 477 12.39 -0.47 14.57
N GLY A 478 11.17 -0.93 14.34
CA GLY A 478 10.01 -0.09 14.04
C GLY A 478 9.46 -0.30 12.63
N SER A 479 10.27 -0.76 11.67
CA SER A 479 9.81 -1.08 10.32
C SER A 479 8.83 -2.25 10.28
N THR A 480 7.93 -2.24 9.31
CA THR A 480 6.97 -3.33 9.08
C THR A 480 7.65 -4.60 8.56
N GLY A 481 7.03 -5.76 8.83
CA GLY A 481 7.49 -7.06 8.32
C GLY A 481 8.43 -7.86 9.23
N ALA A 482 8.70 -7.38 10.45
CA ALA A 482 9.45 -8.16 11.46
C ALA A 482 8.64 -8.45 12.74
N GLY A 483 7.30 -8.32 12.68
CA GLY A 483 6.37 -8.68 13.76
C GLY A 483 5.98 -7.51 14.68
N GLN A 484 4.98 -7.73 15.55
CA GLN A 484 4.45 -6.66 16.40
C GLN A 484 5.48 -6.10 17.37
N SER A 485 6.39 -6.94 17.88
CA SER A 485 7.41 -6.48 18.83
C SER A 485 8.41 -5.49 18.25
N THR A 486 8.68 -5.50 16.94
CA THR A 486 9.48 -4.44 16.30
C THR A 486 8.70 -3.15 16.17
N ILE A 487 7.39 -3.24 15.86
CA ILE A 487 6.50 -2.07 15.75
C ILE A 487 6.43 -1.36 17.11
N ASP A 488 6.16 -2.13 18.17
CA ASP A 488 6.09 -1.60 19.55
C ASP A 488 7.45 -1.14 20.09
N TYR A 489 8.56 -1.48 19.42
CA TYR A 489 9.89 -1.06 19.85
C TYR A 489 10.12 0.43 19.62
N LEU A 490 9.60 1.01 18.54
CA LEU A 490 9.96 2.37 18.15
C LEU A 490 9.30 3.50 18.96
N PRO A 491 8.00 3.43 19.34
CA PRO A 491 7.35 4.50 20.10
C PRO A 491 8.08 4.88 21.39
N GLY A 492 8.34 6.18 21.56
CA GLY A 492 9.13 6.72 22.68
C GLY A 492 10.65 6.56 22.56
N ARG A 493 11.16 6.05 21.42
CA ARG A 493 12.60 5.91 21.11
C ARG A 493 12.97 6.40 19.70
N CYS A 494 12.05 7.08 19.03
CA CYS A 494 12.33 7.72 17.75
C CYS A 494 13.44 8.77 17.91
N GLY A 495 14.39 8.79 16.98
CA GLY A 495 15.57 9.67 17.03
C GLY A 495 16.76 9.11 17.81
N ASP A 496 16.60 7.96 18.47
CA ASP A 496 17.66 7.23 19.17
C ASP A 496 17.81 5.82 18.59
N ALA A 497 16.78 4.98 18.72
CA ALA A 497 16.81 3.58 18.28
C ALA A 497 17.00 3.41 16.76
N ASP A 498 16.16 4.11 16.00
CA ASP A 498 16.16 4.11 14.54
C ASP A 498 17.40 4.81 13.95
N VAL A 499 17.88 5.86 14.60
CA VAL A 499 19.15 6.53 14.26
C VAL A 499 20.34 5.59 14.47
N THR A 500 20.38 4.88 15.60
CA THR A 500 21.42 3.89 15.91
C THR A 500 21.45 2.76 14.87
N ASP A 501 20.29 2.24 14.50
CA ASP A 501 20.17 1.20 13.46
C ASP A 501 20.67 1.73 12.09
N CYS A 502 20.32 2.97 11.72
CA CYS A 502 20.79 3.59 10.48
C CYS A 502 22.31 3.85 10.48
N LEU A 503 22.88 4.28 11.61
CA LEU A 503 24.33 4.45 11.76
C LEU A 503 25.05 3.11 11.63
N LYS A 504 24.53 2.06 12.28
CA LYS A 504 25.09 0.71 12.19
C LYS A 504 25.06 0.20 10.75
N ALA A 505 23.93 0.34 10.05
CA ALA A 505 23.84 0.01 8.63
C ALA A 505 24.87 0.77 7.78
N THR A 506 25.07 2.06 8.06
CA THR A 506 26.08 2.89 7.37
C THR A 506 27.49 2.33 7.57
N LYS A 507 27.90 2.10 8.83
CA LYS A 507 29.24 1.60 9.17
C LYS A 507 29.49 0.22 8.60
N THR A 508 28.53 -0.69 8.74
CA THR A 508 28.62 -2.03 8.16
C THR A 508 28.76 -1.98 6.64
N ALA A 509 28.03 -1.09 5.95
CA ALA A 509 28.19 -0.90 4.50
C ALA A 509 29.63 -0.47 4.16
N MET A 510 30.18 0.51 4.87
CA MET A 510 31.52 1.04 4.63
C MET A 510 32.63 0.03 4.91
N GLU A 511 32.42 -0.87 5.88
CA GLU A 511 33.39 -1.90 6.27
C GLU A 511 33.36 -3.12 5.35
N SER A 512 32.18 -3.51 4.88
CA SER A 512 31.97 -4.79 4.16
C SER A 512 31.91 -4.66 2.63
N LEU A 513 31.77 -3.43 2.11
CA LEU A 513 31.58 -3.17 0.68
C LEU A 513 32.63 -2.17 0.17
N PRO A 514 32.93 -2.14 -1.14
CA PRO A 514 33.89 -1.21 -1.72
C PRO A 514 33.32 0.21 -1.81
N ILE A 515 33.09 0.85 -0.67
CA ILE A 515 32.54 2.20 -0.57
C ILE A 515 33.67 3.23 -0.49
N ASP A 516 33.50 4.35 -1.18
CA ASP A 516 34.38 5.51 -1.02
C ASP A 516 34.00 6.26 0.27
N PRO A 517 34.83 6.25 1.32
CA PRO A 517 34.51 6.86 2.61
C PRO A 517 34.40 8.39 2.53
N LYS A 518 34.86 9.03 1.44
CA LYS A 518 34.71 10.47 1.22
C LYS A 518 33.41 10.86 0.53
N ASN A 519 32.59 9.89 0.15
CA ASN A 519 31.38 10.09 -0.63
C ASN A 519 30.23 9.26 -0.06
N VAL A 520 29.84 9.58 1.18
CA VAL A 520 28.69 8.98 1.87
C VAL A 520 27.60 10.03 2.04
N PHE A 521 26.40 9.74 1.56
CA PHE A 521 25.29 10.68 1.44
C PHE A 521 24.05 10.14 2.14
N LEU A 522 23.24 11.05 2.68
CA LEU A 522 21.95 10.72 3.29
C LEU A 522 20.80 11.11 2.36
N PHE A 523 19.82 10.23 2.21
CA PHE A 523 18.59 10.51 1.47
C PHE A 523 17.38 9.97 2.22
N GLY A 524 16.41 10.81 2.53
CA GLY A 524 15.23 10.37 3.29
C GLY A 524 14.08 11.35 3.19
N GLY A 525 12.84 10.85 3.32
CA GLY A 525 11.65 11.70 3.36
C GLY A 525 10.68 11.32 4.47
N SER A 526 9.84 12.26 4.93
CA SER A 526 8.94 12.08 6.08
C SER A 526 9.75 11.63 7.31
N HIS A 527 9.47 10.48 7.93
CA HIS A 527 10.29 9.91 9.00
C HIS A 527 11.75 9.66 8.59
N GLY A 528 11.99 9.26 7.34
CA GLY A 528 13.35 9.17 6.81
C GLY A 528 14.03 10.55 6.75
N GLY A 529 13.25 11.61 6.51
CA GLY A 529 13.71 13.01 6.59
C GLY A 529 14.11 13.41 8.01
N PHE A 530 13.30 13.02 9.00
CA PHE A 530 13.63 13.13 10.43
C PHE A 530 14.96 12.40 10.74
N LEU A 531 15.12 11.16 10.29
CA LEU A 531 16.31 10.35 10.52
C LEU A 531 17.58 10.92 9.89
N VAL A 532 17.53 11.35 8.63
CA VAL A 532 18.70 11.94 7.98
C VAL A 532 19.10 13.28 8.62
N THR A 533 18.14 14.00 9.21
CA THR A 533 18.42 15.22 9.97
C THR A 533 19.11 14.90 11.30
N HIS A 534 18.66 13.86 12.02
CA HIS A 534 19.34 13.37 13.22
C HIS A 534 20.75 12.85 12.93
N LEU A 535 20.91 12.01 11.90
CA LEU A 535 22.19 11.42 11.53
C LEU A 535 23.22 12.49 11.14
N SER A 536 22.80 13.48 10.34
CA SER A 536 23.70 14.58 9.95
C SER A 536 24.03 15.54 11.10
N GLY A 537 23.10 15.78 12.03
CA GLY A 537 23.36 16.60 13.21
C GLY A 537 24.28 15.92 14.24
N GLN A 538 24.12 14.61 14.45
CA GLN A 538 24.89 13.84 15.44
C GLN A 538 26.24 13.33 14.90
N TYR A 539 26.34 13.11 13.58
CA TYR A 539 27.55 12.58 12.93
C TYR A 539 27.96 13.45 11.71
N PRO A 540 28.25 14.75 11.91
CA PRO A 540 28.46 15.70 10.82
C PRO A 540 29.68 15.38 9.93
N ASP A 541 30.68 14.68 10.46
CA ASP A 541 31.89 14.31 9.72
C ASP A 541 31.73 13.04 8.87
N LEU A 542 30.65 12.28 9.08
CA LEU A 542 30.42 11.01 8.39
C LEU A 542 29.73 11.18 7.03
N TYR A 543 28.92 12.23 6.87
CA TYR A 543 28.04 12.40 5.72
C TYR A 543 28.35 13.69 4.96
N ASN A 544 28.64 13.56 3.66
CA ASN A 544 29.06 14.69 2.80
C ASN A 544 27.89 15.55 2.31
N ALA A 545 26.69 14.98 2.19
CA ALA A 545 25.49 15.72 1.83
C ALA A 545 24.23 15.01 2.32
N VAL A 546 23.17 15.79 2.49
CA VAL A 546 21.90 15.35 3.06
C VAL A 546 20.75 15.82 2.18
N VAL A 547 19.89 14.90 1.76
CA VAL A 547 18.62 15.19 1.11
C VAL A 547 17.50 14.85 2.08
N SER A 548 16.98 15.88 2.75
CA SER A 548 15.89 15.76 3.73
C SER A 548 14.58 16.27 3.12
N ARG A 549 13.63 15.36 2.87
CA ARG A 549 12.36 15.65 2.18
C ARG A 549 11.18 15.66 3.16
N ASN A 550 10.49 16.78 3.30
CA ASN A 550 9.33 16.89 4.19
C ASN A 550 9.62 16.33 5.61
N PRO A 551 10.76 16.67 6.25
CA PRO A 551 11.13 16.09 7.53
C PRO A 551 10.27 16.62 8.67
N VAL A 552 10.07 15.80 9.69
CA VAL A 552 9.70 16.31 11.02
C VAL A 552 10.99 16.79 11.68
N ILE A 553 11.09 18.08 11.98
CA ILE A 553 12.26 18.70 12.65
C ILE A 553 11.88 19.45 13.94
N ASP A 554 10.59 19.47 14.26
CA ASP A 554 10.04 20.06 15.48
C ASP A 554 8.95 19.13 16.02
N VAL A 555 9.38 18.16 16.83
CA VAL A 555 8.50 17.16 17.46
C VAL A 555 7.54 17.82 18.45
N ALA A 556 7.94 18.93 19.09
CA ALA A 556 7.10 19.64 20.04
C ALA A 556 5.87 20.25 19.35
N THR A 557 6.07 20.88 18.18
CA THR A 557 4.96 21.40 17.37
C THR A 557 4.14 20.26 16.74
N MET A 558 4.79 19.15 16.37
CA MET A 558 4.13 17.97 15.80
C MET A 558 2.97 17.50 16.69
N TYR A 559 3.19 17.36 17.99
CA TYR A 559 2.18 16.84 18.95
C TYR A 559 0.80 17.52 18.82
N ASN A 560 0.75 18.83 18.56
CA ASN A 560 -0.49 19.59 18.45
C ASN A 560 -1.06 19.69 17.02
N CYS A 561 -0.26 19.32 16.01
CA CYS A 561 -0.61 19.52 14.59
C CYS A 561 -0.76 18.20 13.83
N THR A 562 -0.46 17.07 14.47
CA THR A 562 -0.42 15.75 13.85
C THR A 562 -1.69 14.95 14.14
N ASP A 563 -2.06 14.12 13.17
CA ASP A 563 -3.01 13.02 13.28
C ASP A 563 -2.39 11.74 13.89
N ILE A 564 -1.09 11.78 14.20
CA ILE A 564 -0.31 10.69 14.79
C ILE A 564 0.37 11.15 16.10
N ASN A 565 -0.41 11.41 17.15
CA ASN A 565 0.11 11.97 18.41
C ASN A 565 0.79 10.94 19.34
N ASP A 566 0.74 9.64 18.99
CA ASP A 566 1.34 8.55 19.75
C ASP A 566 2.90 8.51 19.70
N TRP A 567 3.52 9.42 18.93
CA TRP A 567 4.93 9.40 18.52
C TRP A 567 5.91 10.17 19.41
#